data_AF-A0A9W8E3V2-F1
#
_entry.id   AF-A0A9W8E3V2-F1
#
_cell.length_a   1.000
_cell.length_b   1.000
_cell.length_c   1.000
_cell.angle_alpha   90.00
_cell.angle_beta   90.00
_cell.angle_gamma   90.00
#
_symmetry.space_group_name_H-M   'P 1'
#
loop_
_entity.id
_entity.type
_entity.pdbx_description
1 polymer ?
#
loop_
_entity_poly.entity_id
_entity_poly.type
_entity_poly.pdbx_seq_one_letter_code
_entity_poly.pdbx_strand_id
1 'polypeptide(L)'
;MPLASSSHLSPASSSTAPQTTTCSSPFSLVSVSPSTSHPPLALLHDDSNPSNTMLPTPSVPRTSTNPSLKMYAQRFLDFVNYASSPFHAVEACRQRLVDQGFEELKERQSWQLKPNHKYFFTRNASSIVAFAVGGQFRPGQGVSIVAAHTDSPCLKLKPISKIDRVGYLQVGVQCYGGGLWHTWFDRDLSVAGRVMVAELDGSFSHRLVKVNKPILRIPNLAIHLDRSVNEGFKFNKEIHLTPILATVAQRLNSSMVDLSALSASKGTAENSESESESIEPRKGAAKETPNDGQTIRNHHPEWLQLLADELQVQVGQIRDFEL
;
A
#
# COMPACT_ATOMS: atom_id res chain seq x y z
N MET A 1 40.37 -49.56 42.76
CA MET A 1 40.43 -49.81 41.31
C MET A 1 40.43 -51.32 41.13
N PRO A 2 39.49 -51.97 40.41
CA PRO A 2 38.82 -51.54 39.17
C PRO A 2 37.27 -51.67 39.17
N LEU A 3 36.66 -51.39 38.00
CA LEU A 3 35.37 -51.87 37.43
C LEU A 3 33.99 -51.46 38.01
N ALA A 4 33.26 -50.74 37.13
CA ALA A 4 31.85 -50.85 36.72
C ALA A 4 30.73 -51.09 37.77
N SER A 5 29.76 -50.16 37.77
CA SER A 5 28.35 -50.49 37.97
C SER A 5 27.45 -49.51 37.22
N SER A 6 26.54 -50.09 36.43
CA SER A 6 25.40 -49.42 35.81
C SER A 6 24.25 -49.34 36.83
N SER A 7 23.49 -48.24 36.78
CA SER A 7 22.15 -48.21 37.35
C SER A 7 21.22 -47.37 36.49
N HIS A 8 20.16 -48.05 36.05
CA HIS A 8 18.95 -47.49 35.45
C HIS A 8 18.24 -46.54 36.42
N LEU A 9 17.74 -45.42 35.91
CA LEU A 9 16.58 -44.71 36.46
C LEU A 9 15.65 -44.30 35.31
N SER A 10 14.40 -44.72 35.46
CA SER A 10 13.24 -44.55 34.57
C SER A 10 12.70 -43.10 34.55
N PRO A 11 11.77 -42.76 33.63
CA PRO A 11 11.44 -41.38 33.28
C PRO A 11 10.36 -40.78 34.19
N ALA A 12 10.43 -39.46 34.41
CA ALA A 12 9.42 -38.69 35.11
C ALA A 12 8.65 -37.76 34.15
N SER A 13 7.37 -38.09 33.98
CA SER A 13 6.18 -37.22 34.01
C SER A 13 6.19 -35.84 33.32
N SER A 14 5.32 -35.77 32.29
CA SER A 14 4.29 -34.73 32.05
C SER A 14 4.68 -33.24 32.10
N SER A 15 4.69 -32.63 30.92
CA SER A 15 4.24 -31.24 30.75
C SER A 15 3.48 -31.12 29.43
N THR A 16 2.21 -30.76 29.56
CA THR A 16 1.18 -30.66 28.53
C THR A 16 1.47 -29.47 27.62
N ALA A 17 1.65 -29.72 26.32
CA ALA A 17 1.69 -28.65 25.32
C ALA A 17 0.28 -28.06 25.13
N PRO A 18 0.12 -26.72 25.03
CA PRO A 18 -1.18 -26.11 24.77
C PRO A 18 -1.60 -26.41 23.32
N GLN A 19 -2.71 -27.14 23.19
CA GLN A 19 -3.39 -27.32 21.91
C GLN A 19 -4.00 -25.99 21.47
N THR A 20 -3.56 -25.49 20.33
CA THR A 20 -4.20 -24.40 19.60
C THR A 20 -5.55 -24.87 19.09
N THR A 21 -6.63 -24.38 19.67
CA THR A 21 -8.00 -24.59 19.20
C THR A 21 -8.24 -23.73 17.96
N THR A 22 -8.21 -24.36 16.79
CA THR A 22 -8.75 -23.77 15.55
C THR A 22 -10.28 -23.84 15.62
N CYS A 23 -10.93 -22.68 15.75
CA CYS A 23 -12.38 -22.58 15.62
C CYS A 23 -12.74 -22.70 14.13
N SER A 24 -13.03 -23.93 13.69
CA SER A 24 -13.57 -24.23 12.38
C SER A 24 -15.09 -24.07 12.43
N SER A 25 -15.62 -22.95 11.96
CA SER A 25 -17.06 -22.82 11.67
C SER A 25 -17.37 -23.43 10.30
N PRO A 26 -18.41 -24.26 10.16
CA PRO A 26 -18.79 -24.82 8.87
C PRO A 26 -19.61 -23.78 8.09
N PHE A 27 -19.01 -23.15 7.08
CA PHE A 27 -19.77 -22.48 6.03
C PHE A 27 -20.16 -23.52 4.97
N SER A 28 -21.41 -23.96 5.02
CA SER A 28 -22.02 -24.75 3.95
C SER A 28 -22.18 -23.90 2.70
N LEU A 29 -21.41 -24.22 1.67
CA LEU A 29 -21.58 -23.72 0.31
C LEU A 29 -22.88 -24.30 -0.27
N VAL A 30 -23.92 -23.48 -0.39
CA VAL A 30 -25.11 -23.83 -1.17
C VAL A 30 -24.77 -23.57 -2.65
N SER A 31 -24.49 -24.64 -3.37
CA SER A 31 -24.38 -24.65 -4.83
C SER A 31 -25.76 -24.45 -5.44
N VAL A 32 -25.99 -23.33 -6.12
CA VAL A 32 -27.19 -23.14 -6.94
C VAL A 32 -26.85 -23.53 -8.38
N SER A 33 -27.30 -24.71 -8.79
CA SER A 33 -27.26 -25.18 -10.18
C SER A 33 -28.31 -24.44 -11.02
N PRO A 34 -28.03 -24.01 -12.26
CA PRO A 34 -29.05 -23.47 -13.14
C PRO A 34 -29.76 -24.60 -13.88
N SER A 35 -31.04 -24.85 -13.57
CA SER A 35 -31.92 -25.70 -14.38
C SER A 35 -32.86 -24.87 -15.25
N THR A 36 -32.59 -24.89 -16.56
CA THR A 36 -33.51 -24.98 -17.71
C THR A 36 -34.90 -24.33 -17.64
N SER A 37 -35.19 -23.40 -18.55
CA SER A 37 -36.11 -23.60 -19.70
C SER A 37 -36.56 -22.26 -20.29
N HIS A 38 -36.27 -22.06 -21.58
CA HIS A 38 -36.92 -21.04 -22.41
C HIS A 38 -38.20 -21.61 -23.02
N PRO A 39 -39.29 -20.83 -23.10
CA PRO A 39 -40.27 -21.00 -24.16
C PRO A 39 -40.22 -19.81 -25.17
N PRO A 40 -40.74 -20.01 -26.39
CA PRO A 40 -40.38 -19.21 -27.57
C PRO A 40 -41.22 -17.94 -27.74
N LEU A 41 -40.65 -17.01 -28.49
CA LEU A 41 -41.27 -15.82 -29.08
C LEU A 41 -42.51 -16.19 -29.91
N ALA A 42 -43.65 -15.57 -29.61
CA ALA A 42 -44.81 -15.51 -30.49
C ALA A 42 -45.14 -14.05 -30.80
N LEU A 43 -45.04 -13.71 -32.09
CA LEU A 43 -45.62 -12.54 -32.73
C LEU A 43 -47.15 -12.62 -32.67
N LEU A 44 -47.83 -11.60 -32.15
CA LEU A 44 -49.23 -11.36 -32.45
C LEU A 44 -49.48 -9.88 -32.71
N HIS A 45 -50.28 -9.69 -33.75
CA HIS A 45 -50.69 -8.43 -34.37
C HIS A 45 -51.67 -7.62 -33.51
N ASP A 46 -51.65 -6.33 -33.85
CA ASP A 46 -52.57 -5.22 -33.61
C ASP A 46 -54.07 -5.55 -33.54
N ASP A 47 -54.78 -4.91 -32.61
CA ASP A 47 -56.15 -4.41 -32.83
C ASP A 47 -56.60 -3.37 -31.74
N SER A 48 -56.62 -2.10 -32.15
CA SER A 48 -57.72 -1.12 -32.06
C SER A 48 -58.49 -0.75 -30.74
N ASN A 49 -58.17 0.46 -30.22
CA ASN A 49 -59.06 1.61 -29.85
C ASN A 49 -59.88 1.62 -28.51
N PRO A 50 -60.47 2.77 -28.04
CA PRO A 50 -59.86 3.91 -27.34
C PRO A 50 -60.48 4.29 -25.97
N SER A 51 -59.89 5.33 -25.37
CA SER A 51 -60.47 6.32 -24.43
C SER A 51 -60.30 6.04 -22.94
N ASN A 52 -59.31 6.70 -22.32
CA ASN A 52 -59.53 7.26 -20.99
C ASN A 52 -58.66 8.51 -20.77
N THR A 53 -59.33 9.55 -20.31
CA THR A 53 -58.88 10.92 -20.09
C THR A 53 -57.81 10.99 -19.00
N MET A 54 -56.63 11.52 -19.28
CA MET A 54 -55.65 11.90 -18.26
C MET A 54 -55.12 13.31 -18.48
N LEU A 55 -55.17 14.09 -17.40
CA LEU A 55 -54.67 15.46 -17.26
C LEU A 55 -53.17 15.54 -17.61
N PRO A 56 -52.69 16.65 -18.19
CA PRO A 56 -51.29 16.79 -18.53
C PRO A 56 -50.45 16.95 -17.25
N THR A 57 -49.61 15.96 -16.96
CA THR A 57 -48.49 16.13 -16.02
C THR A 57 -47.40 16.96 -16.70
N PRO A 58 -46.81 17.96 -16.02
CA PRO A 58 -45.71 18.72 -16.58
C PRO A 58 -44.50 17.79 -16.73
N SER A 59 -44.13 17.50 -17.97
CA SER A 59 -42.91 16.81 -18.34
C SER A 59 -41.72 17.72 -18.00
N VAL A 60 -41.20 17.61 -16.79
CA VAL A 60 -39.85 18.09 -16.49
C VAL A 60 -38.91 17.27 -17.39
N PRO A 61 -38.18 17.88 -18.34
CA PRO A 61 -37.22 17.14 -19.12
C PRO A 61 -36.11 16.70 -18.16
N ARG A 62 -36.13 15.42 -17.76
CA ARG A 62 -34.95 14.77 -17.21
C ARG A 62 -33.93 14.73 -18.34
N THR A 63 -33.07 15.72 -18.41
CA THR A 63 -31.79 15.61 -19.09
C THR A 63 -30.94 14.60 -18.31
N SER A 64 -31.29 13.33 -18.47
CA SER A 64 -30.48 12.18 -18.09
C SER A 64 -29.35 12.11 -19.11
N THR A 65 -28.35 12.99 -18.97
CA THR A 65 -27.07 12.84 -19.66
C THR A 65 -26.35 11.67 -19.02
N ASN A 66 -26.79 10.45 -19.37
CA ASN A 66 -26.11 9.25 -18.97
C ASN A 66 -24.69 9.35 -19.52
N PRO A 67 -23.66 9.31 -18.67
CA PRO A 67 -22.32 9.50 -19.15
C PRO A 67 -21.95 8.42 -20.17
N SER A 68 -21.22 8.80 -21.22
CA SER A 68 -20.82 7.83 -22.24
C SER A 68 -19.95 6.72 -21.64
N LEU A 69 -20.00 5.51 -22.23
CA LEU A 69 -19.12 4.39 -21.85
C LEU A 69 -17.63 4.79 -21.85
N LYS A 70 -17.23 5.64 -22.79
CA LYS A 70 -15.88 6.21 -22.88
C LYS A 70 -15.50 7.00 -21.63
N MET A 71 -16.43 7.77 -21.08
CA MET A 71 -16.17 8.54 -19.86
C MET A 71 -15.99 7.62 -18.63
N TYR A 72 -16.77 6.54 -18.52
CA TYR A 72 -16.56 5.56 -17.44
C TYR A 72 -15.21 4.85 -17.55
N ALA A 73 -14.82 4.46 -18.77
CA ALA A 73 -13.51 3.87 -19.03
C ALA A 73 -12.37 4.84 -18.63
N GLN A 74 -12.48 6.12 -19.01
CA GLN A 74 -11.47 7.12 -18.63
C GLN A 74 -11.37 7.28 -17.10
N ARG A 75 -12.51 7.41 -16.40
CA ARG A 75 -12.53 7.50 -14.94
C ARG A 75 -11.95 6.28 -14.24
N PHE A 76 -12.07 5.10 -14.86
CA PHE A 76 -11.44 3.88 -14.37
C PHE A 76 -9.92 3.91 -14.59
N LEU A 77 -9.45 4.33 -15.77
CA LEU A 77 -8.01 4.49 -16.04
C LEU A 77 -7.39 5.50 -15.06
N ASP A 78 -8.04 6.65 -14.84
CA ASP A 78 -7.56 7.65 -13.90
C ASP A 78 -7.51 7.10 -12.46
N PHE A 79 -8.51 6.30 -12.08
CA PHE A 79 -8.51 5.62 -10.77
C PHE A 79 -7.35 4.65 -10.64
N VAL A 80 -7.15 3.75 -11.60
CA VAL A 80 -6.07 2.74 -11.57
C VAL A 80 -4.70 3.42 -11.60
N ASN A 81 -4.54 4.48 -12.40
CA ASN A 81 -3.30 5.24 -12.47
C ASN A 81 -2.98 5.93 -11.14
N TYR A 82 -3.98 6.42 -10.40
CA TYR A 82 -3.79 7.00 -9.08
C TYR A 82 -3.54 5.93 -8.00
N ALA A 83 -4.37 4.88 -7.98
CA ALA A 83 -4.44 3.81 -6.98
C ALA A 83 -3.30 2.79 -7.08
N SER A 84 -2.05 3.26 -7.10
CA SER A 84 -0.84 2.45 -7.23
C SER A 84 -0.47 1.63 -5.98
N SER A 85 -1.19 1.80 -4.88
CA SER A 85 -1.14 0.94 -3.69
C SER A 85 -2.51 0.88 -3.03
N PRO A 86 -2.77 -0.09 -2.12
CA PRO A 86 -4.06 -0.18 -1.41
C PRO A 86 -4.39 1.10 -0.63
N PHE A 87 -3.37 1.81 -0.15
CA PHE A 87 -3.54 3.08 0.55
C PHE A 87 -4.02 4.19 -0.39
N HIS A 88 -3.47 4.26 -1.62
CA HIS A 88 -3.94 5.20 -2.65
C HIS A 88 -5.34 4.83 -3.16
N ALA A 89 -5.67 3.55 -3.25
CA ALA A 89 -7.02 3.10 -3.60
C ALA A 89 -8.05 3.59 -2.58
N VAL A 90 -7.76 3.44 -1.28
CA VAL A 90 -8.61 3.96 -0.20
C VAL A 90 -8.69 5.48 -0.23
N GLU A 91 -7.58 6.19 -0.43
CA GLU A 91 -7.62 7.66 -0.48
C GLU A 91 -8.45 8.16 -1.68
N ALA A 92 -8.32 7.54 -2.85
CA ALA A 92 -9.16 7.86 -4.00
C ALA A 92 -10.65 7.62 -3.73
N CYS A 93 -10.99 6.53 -3.06
CA CYS A 93 -12.37 6.25 -2.64
C CYS A 93 -12.85 7.27 -1.61
N ARG A 94 -12.03 7.58 -0.59
CA ARG A 94 -12.31 8.57 0.45
C ARG A 94 -12.61 9.93 -0.16
N GLN A 95 -11.75 10.44 -1.04
CA GLN A 95 -11.95 11.73 -1.70
C GLN A 95 -13.27 11.76 -2.47
N ARG A 96 -13.56 10.72 -3.27
CA ARG A 96 -14.83 10.61 -4.01
C ARG A 96 -16.04 10.57 -3.09
N LEU A 97 -15.96 9.90 -1.94
CA LEU A 97 -17.06 9.83 -0.97
C LEU A 97 -17.29 11.20 -0.31
N VAL A 98 -16.23 11.88 0.10
CA VAL A 98 -16.29 13.25 0.63
C VAL A 98 -16.90 14.21 -0.38
N ASP A 99 -16.47 14.16 -1.64
CA ASP A 99 -17.00 14.99 -2.73
C ASP A 99 -18.49 14.73 -2.99
N GLN A 100 -18.99 13.54 -2.62
CA GLN A 100 -20.41 13.17 -2.70
C GLN A 100 -21.17 13.41 -1.38
N GLY A 101 -20.56 14.08 -0.41
CA GLY A 101 -21.20 14.44 0.87
C GLY A 101 -21.38 13.27 1.83
N PHE A 102 -20.53 12.25 1.77
CA PHE A 102 -20.45 11.26 2.84
C PHE A 102 -19.65 11.82 4.02
N GLU A 103 -20.11 11.51 5.23
CA GLU A 103 -19.43 11.88 6.48
C GLU A 103 -18.41 10.80 6.89
N GLU A 104 -17.17 11.22 7.18
CA GLU A 104 -16.14 10.31 7.68
C GLU A 104 -16.34 10.04 9.18
N LEU A 105 -16.61 8.79 9.53
CA LEU A 105 -16.70 8.33 10.91
C LEU A 105 -15.33 7.93 11.44
N LYS A 106 -15.04 8.31 12.69
CA LYS A 106 -13.87 7.81 13.42
C LYS A 106 -14.25 6.54 14.17
N GLU A 107 -13.58 5.45 13.83
CA GLU A 107 -13.87 4.13 14.39
C GLU A 107 -13.63 4.01 15.91
N ARG A 108 -12.87 4.93 16.49
CA ARG A 108 -12.62 5.03 17.93
C ARG A 108 -13.67 5.83 18.69
N GLN A 109 -14.68 6.38 18.01
CA GLN A 109 -15.73 7.21 18.60
C GLN A 109 -17.07 6.47 18.54
N SER A 110 -17.96 6.78 19.48
CA SER A 110 -19.36 6.36 19.39
C SER A 110 -20.05 7.03 18.21
N TRP A 111 -20.84 6.29 17.45
CA TRP A 111 -21.53 6.79 16.27
C TRP A 111 -23.00 7.10 16.55
N GLN A 112 -23.49 8.21 16.00
CA GLN A 112 -24.91 8.57 16.01
C GLN A 112 -25.41 8.62 14.56
N LEU A 113 -25.84 7.46 14.06
CA LEU A 113 -26.27 7.30 12.67
C LEU A 113 -27.71 7.77 12.47
N LYS A 114 -27.98 8.47 11.36
CA LYS A 114 -29.30 9.04 11.05
C LYS A 114 -29.84 8.48 9.73
N PRO A 115 -31.16 8.23 9.61
CA PRO A 115 -31.79 7.97 8.31
C PRO A 115 -31.56 9.11 7.33
N ASN A 116 -31.44 8.81 6.03
CA ASN A 116 -31.10 9.74 4.95
C ASN A 116 -29.69 10.36 5.03
N HIS A 117 -28.78 9.79 5.83
CA HIS A 117 -27.37 10.17 5.85
C HIS A 117 -26.47 9.10 5.24
N LYS A 118 -25.26 9.51 4.89
CA LYS A 118 -24.25 8.70 4.20
C LYS A 118 -22.94 8.83 4.95
N TYR A 119 -22.31 7.69 5.20
CA TYR A 119 -21.14 7.60 6.08
C TYR A 119 -20.08 6.69 5.47
N PHE A 120 -18.84 6.90 5.86
CA PHE A 120 -17.79 5.93 5.62
C PHE A 120 -16.77 5.93 6.76
N PHE A 121 -16.02 4.85 6.90
CA PHE A 121 -14.83 4.82 7.76
C PHE A 121 -13.73 4.00 7.09
N THR A 122 -12.50 4.22 7.54
CA THR A 122 -11.33 3.46 7.08
C THR A 122 -10.70 2.71 8.22
N ARG A 123 -10.17 1.52 7.95
CA ARG A 123 -9.32 0.74 8.86
C ARG A 123 -7.95 0.58 8.22
N ASN A 124 -6.89 0.87 8.99
CA ASN A 124 -5.50 0.82 8.54
C ASN A 124 -5.18 1.72 7.31
N ALA A 125 -6.09 2.61 6.91
CA ALA A 125 -6.04 3.33 5.64
C ALA A 125 -5.90 2.42 4.38
N SER A 126 -6.10 1.10 4.51
CA SER A 126 -6.05 0.14 3.39
C SER A 126 -7.39 -0.54 3.12
N SER A 127 -8.33 -0.42 4.04
CA SER A 127 -9.72 -0.87 3.88
C SER A 127 -10.68 0.30 4.11
N ILE A 128 -11.76 0.34 3.35
CA ILE A 128 -12.81 1.35 3.44
C ILE A 128 -14.19 0.69 3.42
N VAL A 129 -15.07 1.17 4.27
CA VAL A 129 -16.48 0.78 4.30
C VAL A 129 -17.30 2.04 4.15
N ALA A 130 -18.15 2.09 3.14
CA ALA A 130 -19.07 3.20 2.89
C ALA A 130 -20.50 2.68 2.87
N PHE A 131 -21.43 3.42 3.48
CA PHE A 131 -22.83 3.02 3.55
C PHE A 131 -23.76 4.25 3.58
N ALA A 132 -24.98 4.05 3.08
CA ALA A 132 -26.05 5.04 3.11
C ALA A 132 -27.23 4.47 3.89
N VAL A 133 -27.71 5.21 4.89
CA VAL A 133 -28.83 4.79 5.73
C VAL A 133 -30.13 5.22 5.05
N GLY A 134 -30.93 4.26 4.59
CA GLY A 134 -32.21 4.55 3.95
C GLY A 134 -33.18 5.29 4.87
N GLY A 135 -33.99 6.20 4.32
CA GLY A 135 -34.92 7.02 5.12
C GLY A 135 -35.95 6.24 5.92
N GLN A 136 -36.26 5.00 5.51
CA GLN A 136 -37.19 4.09 6.19
C GLN A 136 -36.48 2.97 6.97
N PHE A 137 -35.14 3.04 7.07
CA PHE A 137 -34.37 2.03 7.76
C PHE A 137 -34.76 1.97 9.24
N ARG A 138 -34.97 0.75 9.76
CA ARG A 138 -35.19 0.46 11.17
C ARG A 138 -34.21 -0.62 11.63
N PRO A 139 -33.67 -0.56 12.86
CA PRO A 139 -32.85 -1.64 13.40
C PRO A 139 -33.54 -3.00 13.26
N GLY A 140 -32.79 -4.01 12.79
CA GLY A 140 -33.30 -5.35 12.47
C GLY A 140 -33.67 -5.56 11.00
N GLN A 141 -33.68 -4.52 10.16
CA GLN A 141 -33.83 -4.67 8.71
C GLN A 141 -32.51 -5.09 8.03
N GLY A 142 -32.65 -5.65 6.82
CA GLY A 142 -31.52 -6.09 6.01
C GLY A 142 -30.69 -4.95 5.42
N VAL A 143 -29.56 -5.34 4.81
CA VAL A 143 -28.61 -4.44 4.15
C VAL A 143 -28.29 -4.97 2.75
N SER A 144 -28.11 -4.07 1.79
CA SER A 144 -27.60 -4.41 0.45
C SER A 144 -26.10 -4.15 0.42
N ILE A 145 -25.31 -5.20 0.20
CA ILE A 145 -23.85 -5.14 0.30
C ILE A 145 -23.22 -5.49 -1.05
N VAL A 146 -22.23 -4.70 -1.45
CA VAL A 146 -21.25 -5.04 -2.49
C VAL A 146 -19.89 -5.09 -1.81
N ALA A 147 -19.16 -6.19 -2.01
CA ALA A 147 -17.83 -6.39 -1.45
C ALA A 147 -16.80 -6.56 -2.58
N ALA A 148 -15.64 -5.92 -2.40
CA ALA A 148 -14.46 -6.03 -3.24
C ALA A 148 -13.20 -5.91 -2.35
N HIS A 149 -12.02 -6.02 -2.95
CA HIS A 149 -10.75 -5.86 -2.25
C HIS A 149 -9.89 -4.79 -2.95
N THR A 150 -9.03 -4.11 -2.18
CA THR A 150 -8.21 -2.96 -2.62
C THR A 150 -6.78 -3.34 -2.98
N ASP A 151 -6.38 -4.58 -2.71
CA ASP A 151 -5.03 -5.08 -2.94
C ASP A 151 -4.90 -5.80 -4.28
N SER A 152 -3.67 -5.91 -4.75
CA SER A 152 -3.30 -6.63 -5.96
C SER A 152 -1.94 -7.27 -5.76
N PRO A 153 -1.64 -8.42 -6.40
CA PRO A 153 -0.32 -9.01 -6.31
C PRO A 153 0.78 -8.04 -6.75
N CYS A 154 1.79 -7.85 -5.90
CA CYS A 154 2.86 -6.89 -6.13
C CYS A 154 4.19 -7.32 -5.49
N LEU A 155 5.26 -6.60 -5.79
CA LEU A 155 6.49 -6.65 -5.03
C LEU A 155 6.41 -5.60 -3.93
N LYS A 156 6.58 -6.02 -2.67
CA LYS A 156 6.69 -5.13 -1.51
C LYS A 156 8.14 -5.01 -1.08
N LEU A 157 8.50 -3.88 -0.52
CA LEU A 157 9.82 -3.69 0.08
C LEU A 157 9.99 -4.60 1.32
N LYS A 158 11.18 -5.20 1.47
CA LYS A 158 11.51 -5.94 2.70
C LYS A 158 11.84 -4.97 3.84
N PRO A 159 11.62 -5.35 5.12
CA PRO A 159 12.01 -4.54 6.29
C PRO A 159 13.49 -4.18 6.34
N ILE A 160 14.35 -5.05 5.80
CA ILE A 160 15.76 -4.76 5.50
C ILE A 160 15.92 -4.94 4.00
N SER A 161 16.03 -3.83 3.27
CA SER A 161 16.05 -3.85 1.80
C SER A 161 17.40 -3.51 1.21
N LYS A 162 18.36 -3.03 2.01
CA LYS A 162 19.69 -2.68 1.54
C LYS A 162 20.43 -3.92 1.01
N ILE A 163 20.74 -3.94 -0.28
CA ILE A 163 21.60 -4.95 -0.91
C ILE A 163 22.64 -4.23 -1.78
N ASP A 164 23.92 -4.57 -1.60
CA ASP A 164 25.04 -4.09 -2.41
C ASP A 164 25.66 -5.27 -3.16
N ARG A 165 25.68 -5.24 -4.49
CA ARG A 165 26.21 -6.34 -5.31
C ARG A 165 26.83 -5.84 -6.61
N VAL A 166 28.11 -6.17 -6.82
CA VAL A 166 28.85 -5.93 -8.09
C VAL A 166 28.69 -4.48 -8.60
N GLY A 167 28.82 -3.50 -7.71
CA GLY A 167 28.72 -2.07 -8.06
C GLY A 167 27.31 -1.53 -8.25
N TYR A 168 26.26 -2.35 -8.06
CA TYR A 168 24.86 -1.94 -8.07
C TYR A 168 24.29 -1.84 -6.66
N LEU A 169 23.49 -0.79 -6.46
CA LEU A 169 22.63 -0.60 -5.30
C LEU A 169 21.29 -1.27 -5.62
N GLN A 170 21.02 -2.35 -4.92
CA GLN A 170 19.82 -3.16 -5.10
C GLN A 170 18.87 -3.03 -3.91
N VAL A 171 17.61 -3.37 -4.16
CA VAL A 171 16.52 -3.24 -3.19
C VAL A 171 15.89 -4.60 -2.94
N GLY A 172 15.97 -5.09 -1.71
CA GLY A 172 15.34 -6.35 -1.30
C GLY A 172 13.81 -6.22 -1.31
N VAL A 173 13.15 -7.10 -2.06
CA VAL A 173 11.69 -7.13 -2.20
C VAL A 173 11.12 -8.50 -1.85
N GLN A 174 9.85 -8.55 -1.48
CA GLN A 174 9.09 -9.76 -1.22
C GLN A 174 7.84 -9.83 -2.09
N CYS A 175 7.46 -11.03 -2.49
CA CYS A 175 6.25 -11.27 -3.27
C CYS A 175 5.00 -11.15 -2.37
N TYR A 176 4.06 -10.29 -2.74
CA TYR A 176 2.74 -10.22 -2.16
C TYR A 176 1.72 -10.86 -3.10
N GLY A 177 0.99 -11.88 -2.65
CA GLY A 177 0.00 -12.59 -3.45
C GLY A 177 0.59 -13.54 -4.51
N GLY A 178 -0.26 -13.97 -5.45
CA GLY A 178 0.05 -14.94 -6.51
C GLY A 178 0.42 -14.31 -7.85
N GLY A 179 1.33 -13.33 -7.86
CA GLY A 179 1.66 -12.57 -9.06
C GLY A 179 2.29 -13.40 -10.18
N LEU A 180 2.05 -12.98 -11.43
CA LEU A 180 2.74 -13.50 -12.61
C LEU A 180 4.14 -12.88 -12.74
N TRP A 181 5.06 -13.26 -11.85
CA TRP A 181 6.31 -12.53 -11.59
C TRP A 181 7.23 -12.31 -12.82
N HIS A 182 7.18 -13.18 -13.84
CA HIS A 182 7.89 -12.94 -15.08
C HIS A 182 7.51 -11.62 -15.79
N THR A 183 6.29 -11.11 -15.59
CA THR A 183 5.81 -9.86 -16.21
C THR A 183 6.43 -8.59 -15.59
N TRP A 184 7.09 -8.73 -14.44
CA TRP A 184 7.75 -7.64 -13.71
C TRP A 184 9.18 -7.39 -14.19
N PHE A 185 9.77 -8.36 -14.90
CA PHE A 185 11.05 -8.17 -15.56
C PHE A 185 10.91 -7.13 -16.66
N ASP A 186 11.96 -6.35 -16.83
CA ASP A 186 12.07 -5.34 -17.86
C ASP A 186 10.97 -4.27 -17.89
N ARG A 187 10.37 -4.01 -16.72
CA ARG A 187 9.44 -2.90 -16.52
C ARG A 187 10.14 -1.71 -15.87
N ASP A 188 9.71 -0.53 -16.28
CA ASP A 188 10.05 0.71 -15.61
C ASP A 188 9.23 0.82 -14.33
N LEU A 189 9.83 0.43 -13.21
CA LEU A 189 9.14 0.34 -11.93
C LEU A 189 9.38 1.61 -11.12
N SER A 190 8.37 1.94 -10.33
CA SER A 190 8.45 2.96 -9.29
C SER A 190 7.87 2.45 -7.98
N VAL A 191 7.75 3.32 -7.00
CA VAL A 191 7.32 2.99 -5.64
C VAL A 191 6.12 3.85 -5.21
N ALA A 192 5.16 3.21 -4.54
CA ALA A 192 4.01 3.90 -3.96
C ALA A 192 3.53 3.19 -2.68
N GLY A 193 3.20 3.95 -1.65
CA GLY A 193 2.81 3.36 -0.38
C GLY A 193 2.54 4.40 0.69
N ARG A 194 2.86 4.06 1.94
CA ARG A 194 2.79 4.97 3.08
C ARG A 194 4.10 5.02 3.85
N VAL A 195 4.38 6.17 4.45
CA VAL A 195 5.50 6.38 5.35
C VAL A 195 4.98 6.87 6.70
N MET A 196 5.46 6.25 7.78
CA MET A 196 5.22 6.68 9.14
C MET A 196 6.24 7.75 9.52
N VAL A 197 5.76 8.95 9.82
CA VAL A 197 6.57 10.14 10.08
C VAL A 197 6.36 10.58 11.53
N ALA A 198 7.47 10.83 12.23
CA ALA A 198 7.42 11.51 13.51
C ALA A 198 7.26 13.03 13.32
N GLU A 199 6.25 13.58 13.98
CA GLU A 199 5.95 15.00 13.99
C GLU A 199 6.72 15.73 15.11
N LEU A 200 6.83 17.05 15.00
CA LEU A 200 7.58 17.88 15.94
C LEU A 200 6.99 17.89 17.36
N ASP A 201 5.69 17.61 17.48
CA ASP A 201 4.97 17.51 18.75
C ASP A 201 5.11 16.14 19.43
N GLY A 202 5.88 15.22 18.83
CA GLY A 202 6.09 13.85 19.31
C GLY A 202 4.98 12.87 18.91
N SER A 203 3.98 13.32 18.15
CA SER A 203 2.99 12.43 17.53
C SER A 203 3.54 11.74 16.27
N PHE A 204 2.78 10.80 15.74
CA PHE A 204 3.10 10.13 14.48
C PHE A 204 1.97 10.33 13.49
N SER A 205 2.32 10.65 12.25
CA SER A 205 1.41 10.65 11.12
C SER A 205 1.77 9.54 10.13
N HIS A 206 0.83 9.17 9.27
CA HIS A 206 1.14 8.41 8.07
C HIS A 206 0.96 9.34 6.87
N ARG A 207 1.89 9.29 5.92
CA ARG A 207 1.84 10.08 4.69
C ARG A 207 1.91 9.17 3.49
N LEU A 208 1.06 9.41 2.50
CA LEU A 208 1.14 8.70 1.23
C LEU A 208 2.35 9.21 0.46
N VAL A 209 3.08 8.29 -0.16
CA VAL A 209 4.20 8.60 -1.04
C VAL A 209 4.02 7.89 -2.36
N LYS A 210 4.30 8.59 -3.46
CA LYS A 210 4.30 8.02 -4.81
C LYS A 210 5.33 8.75 -5.65
N VAL A 211 6.43 8.08 -5.95
CA VAL A 211 7.47 8.67 -6.80
C VAL A 211 7.00 8.60 -8.24
N ASN A 212 6.78 9.74 -8.90
CA ASN A 212 6.29 9.77 -10.28
C ASN A 212 7.43 9.69 -11.32
N LYS A 213 8.38 8.77 -11.10
CA LYS A 213 9.55 8.52 -11.96
C LYS A 213 9.93 7.03 -11.91
N PRO A 214 10.42 6.44 -13.02
CA PRO A 214 10.92 5.08 -13.00
C PRO A 214 12.30 5.03 -12.32
N ILE A 215 12.34 4.47 -11.11
CA ILE A 215 13.52 4.45 -10.24
C ILE A 215 14.05 3.04 -9.99
N LEU A 216 13.29 2.01 -10.40
CA LEU A 216 13.64 0.61 -10.18
C LEU A 216 13.51 -0.18 -11.48
N ARG A 217 14.38 -1.17 -11.64
CA ARG A 217 14.36 -2.09 -12.78
C ARG A 217 14.75 -3.50 -12.34
N ILE A 218 14.00 -4.51 -12.78
CA ILE A 218 14.39 -5.92 -12.67
C ILE A 218 14.84 -6.37 -14.06
N PRO A 219 16.14 -6.38 -14.36
CA PRO A 219 16.60 -6.72 -15.70
C PRO A 219 16.54 -8.23 -15.96
N ASN A 220 16.21 -8.63 -17.18
CA ASN A 220 16.48 -9.99 -17.62
C ASN A 220 17.98 -10.24 -17.81
N LEU A 221 18.40 -11.49 -17.61
CA LEU A 221 19.69 -11.95 -18.11
C LEU A 221 19.63 -12.02 -19.64
N ALA A 222 20.68 -11.56 -20.30
CA ALA A 222 20.76 -11.64 -21.76
C ALA A 222 20.63 -13.09 -22.24
N ILE A 223 19.82 -13.33 -23.28
CA ILE A 223 19.56 -14.67 -23.86
C ILE A 223 20.84 -15.43 -24.24
N HIS A 224 21.91 -14.73 -24.62
CA HIS A 224 23.20 -15.33 -24.96
C HIS A 224 23.83 -16.11 -23.78
N LEU A 225 23.46 -15.74 -22.54
CA LEU A 225 23.94 -16.32 -21.29
C LEU A 225 22.97 -17.36 -20.70
N ASP A 226 21.74 -17.45 -21.22
CA ASP A 226 20.76 -18.51 -20.92
C ASP A 226 20.08 -18.98 -22.21
N ARG A 227 20.65 -20.01 -22.82
CA ARG A 227 20.16 -20.58 -24.08
C ARG A 227 18.83 -21.32 -23.93
N SER A 228 18.43 -21.65 -22.70
CA SER A 228 17.20 -22.43 -22.41
C SER A 228 15.98 -21.55 -22.11
N VAL A 229 16.15 -20.22 -22.04
CA VAL A 229 15.10 -19.29 -21.60
C VAL A 229 13.81 -19.37 -22.41
N ASN A 230 13.91 -19.64 -23.73
CA ASN A 230 12.75 -19.73 -24.62
C ASN A 230 12.01 -21.07 -24.50
N GLU A 231 12.62 -22.10 -23.90
CA GLU A 231 11.98 -23.39 -23.62
C GLU A 231 11.22 -23.37 -22.29
N GLY A 232 11.60 -22.45 -21.39
CA GLY A 232 10.88 -22.20 -20.15
C GLY A 232 11.64 -21.21 -19.27
N PHE A 233 11.08 -20.01 -19.11
CA PHE A 233 11.67 -18.99 -18.27
C PHE A 233 11.51 -19.33 -16.78
N LYS A 234 12.60 -19.85 -16.18
CA LYS A 234 12.67 -20.21 -14.77
C LYS A 234 13.56 -19.23 -14.04
N PHE A 235 13.09 -18.71 -12.91
CA PHE A 235 13.85 -17.79 -12.08
C PHE A 235 13.53 -18.00 -10.60
N ASN A 236 14.50 -17.68 -9.75
CA ASN A 236 14.33 -17.72 -8.31
C ASN A 236 13.77 -16.37 -7.83
N LYS A 237 12.66 -16.39 -7.08
CA LYS A 237 11.98 -15.16 -6.64
C LYS A 237 12.78 -14.33 -5.61
N GLU A 238 13.68 -14.97 -4.87
CA GLU A 238 14.54 -14.28 -3.89
C GLU A 238 15.74 -13.63 -4.56
N ILE A 239 16.36 -14.32 -5.51
CA ILE A 239 17.64 -13.92 -6.10
C ILE A 239 17.44 -13.08 -7.37
N HIS A 240 16.46 -13.40 -8.21
CA HIS A 240 16.31 -12.82 -9.56
C HIS A 240 15.23 -11.74 -9.67
N LEU A 241 14.40 -11.54 -8.64
CA LEU A 241 13.42 -10.43 -8.61
C LEU A 241 13.95 -9.18 -7.88
N THR A 242 15.23 -9.15 -7.52
CA THR A 242 15.83 -8.02 -6.80
C THR A 242 16.03 -6.83 -7.75
N PRO A 243 15.28 -5.72 -7.60
CA PRO A 243 15.42 -4.58 -8.49
C PRO A 243 16.73 -3.81 -8.22
N ILE A 244 17.23 -3.18 -9.27
CA ILE A 244 18.35 -2.24 -9.22
C ILE A 244 17.77 -0.83 -9.05
N LEU A 245 18.33 -0.07 -8.11
CA LEU A 245 18.00 1.34 -7.84
C LEU A 245 18.99 2.30 -8.49
N ALA A 246 20.29 2.06 -8.30
CA ALA A 246 21.35 2.95 -8.73
C ALA A 246 22.70 2.22 -8.81
N THR A 247 23.74 2.93 -9.23
CA THR A 247 25.13 2.42 -9.22
C THR A 247 25.93 3.07 -8.09
N VAL A 248 26.92 2.34 -7.56
CA VAL A 248 27.86 2.89 -6.56
C VAL A 248 28.65 4.07 -7.15
N ALA A 249 28.97 4.04 -8.45
CA ALA A 249 29.64 5.13 -9.14
C ALA A 249 28.84 6.45 -9.09
N GLN A 250 27.52 6.39 -9.30
CA GLN A 250 26.65 7.56 -9.16
C GLN A 250 26.64 8.09 -7.73
N ARG A 251 26.57 7.21 -6.71
CA ARG A 251 26.68 7.60 -5.29
C ARG A 251 27.96 8.39 -5.00
N LEU A 252 29.11 7.89 -5.47
CA LEU A 252 30.41 8.54 -5.27
C LEU A 252 30.51 9.90 -5.97
N ASN A 253 29.94 10.02 -7.17
CA ASN A 253 29.93 11.30 -7.88
C ASN A 253 29.06 12.34 -7.17
N SER A 254 27.90 11.95 -6.64
CA SER A 254 27.03 12.86 -5.89
C SER A 254 27.68 13.36 -4.59
N SER A 255 28.38 12.48 -3.85
CA SER A 255 29.07 12.89 -2.62
C SER A 255 30.30 13.78 -2.86
N MET A 256 30.99 13.61 -3.99
CA MET A 256 32.08 14.52 -4.39
C MET A 256 31.56 15.93 -4.71
N VAL A 257 30.36 16.06 -5.29
CA VAL A 257 29.75 17.36 -5.55
C VAL A 257 29.43 18.09 -4.24
N ASP A 258 28.88 17.40 -3.24
CA ASP A 258 28.62 17.99 -1.91
C ASP A 258 29.92 18.42 -1.20
N LEU A 259 30.98 17.60 -1.28
CA LEU A 259 32.29 17.96 -0.71
C LEU A 259 32.94 19.16 -1.43
N SER A 260 32.72 19.31 -2.74
CA SER A 260 33.21 20.45 -3.51
C SER A 260 32.44 21.75 -3.21
N ALA A 261 31.14 21.65 -2.90
CA ALA A 261 30.34 22.78 -2.45
C ALA A 261 30.76 23.25 -1.03
N LEU A 262 31.16 22.31 -0.16
CA LEU A 262 31.72 22.58 1.17
C LEU A 262 33.16 23.15 1.13
N SER A 263 33.97 22.78 0.13
CA SER A 263 35.33 23.32 -0.03
C SER A 263 35.34 24.70 -0.69
N ALA A 264 34.36 25.00 -1.54
CA ALA A 264 34.15 26.34 -2.11
C ALA A 264 33.72 27.39 -1.06
N SER A 265 33.16 26.97 0.09
CA SER A 265 32.77 27.88 1.18
C SER A 265 33.86 28.09 2.25
N LYS A 266 35.05 27.47 2.11
CA LYS A 266 36.14 27.52 3.11
C LYS A 266 37.36 28.35 2.68
N GLY A 267 37.15 29.28 1.76
CA GLY A 267 38.20 30.16 1.24
C GLY A 267 38.29 31.53 1.91
N THR A 268 38.25 31.67 3.23
CA THR A 268 38.87 32.81 3.95
C THR A 268 38.98 32.54 5.45
N ALA A 269 40.12 32.94 6.03
CA ALA A 269 40.43 33.15 7.46
C ALA A 269 41.41 32.16 8.11
N GLU A 270 42.44 32.78 8.69
CA GLU A 270 43.73 32.27 9.16
C GLU A 270 43.69 31.76 10.62
N ASN A 271 44.82 31.15 10.99
CA ASN A 271 45.28 30.72 12.32
C ASN A 271 44.73 31.46 13.56
N SER A 272 44.36 30.70 14.59
CA SER A 272 44.90 30.86 15.96
C SER A 272 44.45 29.70 16.87
N GLU A 273 45.41 29.09 17.57
CA GLU A 273 45.21 28.21 18.73
C GLU A 273 44.74 29.02 19.95
N SER A 274 43.81 28.48 20.76
CA SER A 274 43.86 28.53 22.24
C SER A 274 42.63 27.86 22.89
N GLU A 275 42.85 27.43 24.13
CA GLU A 275 42.07 26.56 25.00
C GLU A 275 40.74 27.12 25.56
N SER A 276 39.92 26.16 26.01
CA SER A 276 38.92 26.16 27.10
C SER A 276 38.20 27.45 27.51
N GLU A 277 36.87 27.43 27.43
CA GLU A 277 36.01 27.86 28.54
C GLU A 277 34.59 27.32 28.43
N SER A 278 34.05 26.89 29.57
CA SER A 278 32.75 26.31 29.81
C SER A 278 31.62 27.36 29.80
N ILE A 279 30.58 27.14 28.99
CA ILE A 279 29.33 27.93 29.02
C ILE A 279 28.13 26.97 29.11
N GLU A 280 27.29 27.19 30.13
CA GLU A 280 26.10 26.37 30.44
C GLU A 280 25.04 26.34 29.34
N PRO A 281 24.28 25.23 29.18
CA PRO A 281 23.24 25.16 28.17
C PRO A 281 21.94 25.83 28.66
N ARG A 282 21.54 26.85 27.91
CA ARG A 282 20.25 27.53 27.94
C ARG A 282 19.13 26.53 27.66
N LYS A 283 18.18 26.40 28.60
CA LYS A 283 16.96 25.57 28.48
C LYS A 283 16.11 26.02 27.29
N GLY A 284 15.83 25.10 26.39
CA GLY A 284 14.86 25.28 25.30
C GLY A 284 15.16 24.45 24.05
N ALA A 285 15.54 23.17 24.19
CA ALA A 285 15.64 22.26 23.06
C ALA A 285 14.39 21.38 23.00
N ALA A 286 13.73 21.38 21.84
CA ALA A 286 12.69 20.42 21.51
C ALA A 286 13.23 19.01 21.75
N LYS A 287 12.40 18.14 22.32
CA LYS A 287 12.70 16.71 22.45
C LYS A 287 12.77 16.12 21.04
N GLU A 288 13.94 16.15 20.42
CA GLU A 288 14.25 15.24 19.33
C GLU A 288 14.04 13.83 19.88
N THR A 289 12.94 13.18 19.51
CA THR A 289 12.81 11.75 19.73
C THR A 289 13.80 11.10 18.79
N PRO A 290 14.89 10.46 19.26
CA PRO A 290 15.87 9.89 18.36
C PRO A 290 15.19 8.84 17.49
N ASN A 291 15.43 8.87 16.18
CA ASN A 291 15.31 7.65 15.39
C ASN A 291 16.24 6.63 16.06
N ASP A 292 15.75 5.42 16.34
CA ASP A 292 16.58 4.36 16.93
C ASP A 292 17.72 3.93 15.98
N GLY A 293 17.80 4.56 14.80
CA GLY A 293 18.80 4.36 13.77
C GLY A 293 18.58 3.05 13.03
N GLN A 294 17.55 2.27 13.38
CA GLN A 294 17.33 0.96 12.79
C GLN A 294 16.86 1.11 11.35
N THR A 295 15.84 1.94 11.11
CA THR A 295 15.34 2.24 9.75
C THR A 295 16.44 2.84 8.87
N ILE A 296 17.29 3.71 9.44
CA ILE A 296 18.42 4.30 8.72
C ILE A 296 19.43 3.24 8.26
N ARG A 297 19.69 2.21 9.07
CA ARG A 297 20.65 1.14 8.75
C ARG A 297 20.09 0.06 7.82
N ASN A 298 18.77 -0.10 7.78
CA ASN A 298 18.09 -1.16 7.04
C ASN A 298 17.98 -0.91 5.53
N HIS A 299 18.16 0.35 5.09
CA HIS A 299 17.90 0.80 3.72
C HIS A 299 19.08 1.62 3.16
N HIS A 300 19.16 1.77 1.84
CA HIS A 300 20.14 2.66 1.23
C HIS A 300 19.84 4.13 1.59
N PRO A 301 20.85 4.97 1.91
CA PRO A 301 20.64 6.39 2.19
C PRO A 301 19.91 7.13 1.07
N GLU A 302 20.19 6.80 -0.19
CA GLU A 302 19.53 7.39 -1.36
C GLU A 302 18.03 7.08 -1.39
N TRP A 303 17.63 5.89 -0.92
CA TRP A 303 16.23 5.51 -0.82
C TRP A 303 15.52 6.36 0.23
N LEU A 304 16.13 6.54 1.40
CA LEU A 304 15.57 7.34 2.47
C LEU A 304 15.50 8.83 2.10
N GLN A 305 16.54 9.35 1.45
CA GLN A 305 16.56 10.72 0.97
C GLN A 305 15.48 10.95 -0.08
N LEU A 306 15.31 10.02 -1.04
CA LEU A 306 14.25 10.11 -2.04
C LEU A 306 12.85 10.20 -1.40
N LEU A 307 12.57 9.38 -0.39
CA LEU A 307 11.29 9.43 0.34
C LEU A 307 11.14 10.73 1.12
N ALA A 308 12.22 11.19 1.76
CA ALA A 308 12.26 12.42 2.53
C ALA A 308 11.94 13.64 1.63
N ASP A 309 12.56 13.69 0.45
CA ASP A 309 12.36 14.75 -0.54
C ASP A 309 10.92 14.74 -1.08
N GLU A 310 10.40 13.57 -1.46
CA GLU A 310 9.02 13.42 -1.97
C GLU A 310 7.97 13.85 -0.93
N LEU A 311 8.26 13.64 0.36
CA LEU A 311 7.37 13.97 1.47
C LEU A 311 7.63 15.34 2.10
N GLN A 312 8.70 16.03 1.69
CA GLN A 312 9.18 17.28 2.29
C GLN A 312 9.42 17.17 3.80
N VAL A 313 10.06 16.08 4.23
CA VAL A 313 10.45 15.81 5.62
C VAL A 313 11.94 15.56 5.71
N GLN A 314 12.51 15.54 6.92
CA GLN A 314 13.89 15.10 7.12
C GLN A 314 13.97 13.58 7.22
N VAL A 315 15.07 12.97 6.77
CA VAL A 315 15.32 11.53 6.89
C VAL A 315 15.16 11.04 8.34
N GLY A 316 15.60 11.83 9.32
CA GLY A 316 15.46 11.50 10.75
C GLY A 316 14.00 11.38 11.23
N GLN A 317 13.04 11.96 10.51
CA GLN A 317 11.61 11.87 10.83
C GLN A 317 10.98 10.56 10.33
N ILE A 318 11.58 9.87 9.37
CA ILE A 318 11.07 8.61 8.82
C ILE A 318 11.27 7.49 9.84
N ARG A 319 10.17 6.86 10.26
CA ARG A 319 10.19 5.80 11.26
C ARG A 319 10.02 4.43 10.66
N ASP A 320 9.09 4.30 9.73
CA ASP A 320 8.81 3.05 9.04
C ASP A 320 8.06 3.36 7.75
N PHE A 321 7.90 2.38 6.86
CA PHE A 321 7.11 2.52 5.65
C PHE A 321 6.62 1.18 5.12
N GLU A 322 5.50 1.25 4.39
CA GLU A 322 4.99 0.14 3.60
C GLU A 322 4.88 0.58 2.15
N LEU A 323 5.78 0.04 1.33
CA LEU A 323 6.05 0.44 -0.05
C LEU A 323 5.98 -0.77 -1.00
#